data_AF-A0A2M8N5M9-F1
#
_entry.id   AF-A0A2M8N5M9-F1
#
_cell.length_a   1.000
_cell.length_b   1.000
_cell.length_c   1.000
_cell.angle_alpha   90.00
_cell.angle_beta   90.00
_cell.angle_gamma   90.00
#
_symmetry.space_group_name_H-M   'P 1'
#
loop_
_entity.id
_entity.type
_entity.pdbx_description
1 polymer ?
#
loop_
_entity_poly.entity_id
_entity_poly.type
_entity_poly.pdbx_seq_one_letter_code
_entity_poly.pdbx_strand_id
1 'polypeptide(L)'
;ELFIEGRTPLLYWLQEPENFWQNHGWVRWMLAAITLSLLLVFSVHVQTVARALMTIPSEVDVFSILGGPAYINLRYSLIWVGIVPLFIIIGFFLTGSIWGNRLPVQGAGLGFFAFMLLTNLGSGWNAAVTFADDPREFWHVTAAASEVHYLRETLHDLTMRDSFGFKNLPITILVDDDVIQPDGLLMWELREFSRVKYVSDIGSVRGDQIIILPANFTEP
;
A
#
# COMPACT_ATOMS: atom_id res chain seq x y z
N GLU A 1 25.20 -52.68 8.05
CA GLU A 1 24.78 -51.83 9.18
C GLU A 1 25.20 -50.35 9.03
N LEU A 2 25.03 -49.73 7.84
CA LEU A 2 25.52 -48.34 7.62
C LEU A 2 24.63 -47.50 6.71
N PHE A 3 23.35 -47.85 6.57
CA PHE A 3 22.41 -47.19 5.65
C PHE A 3 21.05 -46.80 6.27
N ILE A 4 20.96 -46.71 7.61
CA ILE A 4 19.70 -46.34 8.32
C ILE A 4 19.82 -44.99 9.07
N GLU A 5 20.87 -44.20 8.82
CA GLU A 5 21.07 -42.87 9.44
C GLU A 5 20.55 -41.69 8.59
N GLY A 6 19.82 -41.98 7.51
CA GLY A 6 19.11 -40.96 6.73
C GLY A 6 17.69 -40.72 7.22
N ARG A 7 17.45 -40.56 8.53
CA ARG A 7 16.11 -40.17 9.01
C ARG A 7 15.85 -38.73 8.59
N THR A 8 14.98 -38.56 7.60
CA THR A 8 14.43 -37.27 7.22
C THR A 8 13.80 -36.61 8.45
N PRO A 9 14.17 -35.36 8.79
CA PRO A 9 13.69 -34.69 9.99
C PRO A 9 12.17 -34.45 9.99
N LEU A 10 11.50 -34.66 8.85
CA LEU A 10 10.04 -34.57 8.73
C LEU A 10 9.29 -35.81 9.26
N LEU A 11 9.91 -37.00 9.23
CA LEU A 11 9.22 -38.25 9.59
C LEU A 11 9.40 -38.67 11.06
N TYR A 12 10.37 -38.10 11.77
CA TYR A 12 10.60 -38.39 13.19
C TYR A 12 9.42 -37.96 14.09
N TRP A 13 8.76 -36.83 13.76
CA TRP A 13 7.62 -36.29 14.51
C TRP A 13 6.33 -37.09 14.38
N LEU A 14 6.22 -37.94 13.34
CA LEU A 14 5.02 -38.73 13.06
C LEU A 14 5.06 -40.13 13.70
N GLN A 15 6.24 -40.58 14.15
CA GLN A 15 6.43 -41.95 14.65
C GLN A 15 6.14 -42.08 16.15
N GLU A 16 6.31 -41.02 16.95
CA GLU A 16 6.08 -41.03 18.40
C GLU A 16 5.37 -39.73 18.84
N PRO A 17 4.03 -39.74 19.00
CA PRO A 17 3.27 -38.54 19.39
C PRO A 17 3.71 -37.97 20.76
N GLU A 18 4.35 -38.80 21.58
CA GLU A 18 4.91 -38.42 22.89
C GLU A 18 6.11 -37.45 22.74
N ASN A 19 6.90 -37.58 21.67
CA ASN A 19 8.07 -36.71 21.41
C ASN A 19 7.69 -35.35 20.81
N PHE A 20 6.54 -35.26 20.12
CA PHE A 20 6.03 -33.99 19.60
C PHE A 20 5.78 -32.96 20.71
N TRP A 21 5.24 -33.43 21.84
CA TRP A 21 5.02 -32.61 23.03
C TRP A 21 6.30 -32.30 23.80
N GLN A 22 7.34 -33.12 23.67
CA GLN A 22 8.62 -32.93 24.36
C GLN A 22 9.55 -31.94 23.62
N ASN A 23 9.46 -31.84 22.29
CA ASN A 23 10.21 -30.84 21.54
C ASN A 23 9.45 -29.52 21.39
N HIS A 24 9.71 -28.58 22.31
CA HIS A 24 9.09 -27.26 22.33
C HIS A 24 9.60 -26.29 21.24
N GLY A 25 10.46 -26.74 20.32
CA GLY A 25 11.09 -25.88 19.31
C GLY A 25 10.13 -25.29 18.26
N TRP A 26 8.95 -25.87 18.07
CA TRP A 26 7.91 -25.33 17.17
C TRP A 26 7.04 -24.28 17.86
N VAL A 27 6.87 -24.37 19.19
CA VAL A 27 6.04 -23.46 20.00
C VAL A 27 6.50 -22.02 19.87
N ARG A 28 7.82 -21.77 19.86
CA ARG A 28 8.39 -20.43 19.66
C ARG A 28 7.96 -19.79 18.33
N TRP A 29 7.87 -20.57 17.25
CA TRP A 29 7.49 -20.08 15.92
C TRP A 29 5.99 -19.82 15.84
N MET A 30 5.19 -20.69 16.47
CA MET A 30 3.75 -20.45 16.62
C MET A 30 3.48 -19.16 17.41
N LEU A 31 4.15 -18.96 18.55
CA LEU A 31 4.01 -17.75 19.36
C LEU A 31 4.48 -16.49 18.62
N ALA A 32 5.54 -16.60 17.82
CA ALA A 32 6.00 -15.52 16.96
C ALA A 32 4.96 -15.16 15.90
N ALA A 33 4.35 -16.14 15.23
CA ALA A 33 3.29 -15.91 14.25
C ALA A 33 2.03 -15.29 14.86
N ILE A 34 1.63 -15.73 16.06
CA ILE A 34 0.51 -15.16 16.82
C ILE A 34 0.82 -13.72 17.20
N THR A 35 1.98 -13.46 17.77
CA THR A 35 2.40 -12.10 18.17
C THR A 35 2.45 -11.18 16.98
N LEU A 36 3.04 -11.62 15.86
CA LEU A 36 3.07 -10.87 14.61
C LEU A 36 1.65 -10.53 14.11
N SER A 37 0.77 -11.51 14.07
CA SER A 37 -0.63 -11.32 13.65
C SER A 37 -1.34 -10.28 14.53
N LEU A 38 -1.17 -10.37 15.85
CA LEU A 38 -1.74 -9.40 16.79
C LEU A 38 -1.15 -8.00 16.59
N LEU A 39 0.16 -7.87 16.37
CA LEU A 39 0.78 -6.58 16.09
C LEU A 39 0.31 -5.96 14.77
N LEU A 40 0.07 -6.77 13.74
CA LEU A 40 -0.52 -6.31 12.47
C LEU A 40 -1.94 -5.77 12.68
N VAL A 41 -2.80 -6.52 13.37
CA VAL A 41 -4.16 -6.08 13.72
C VAL A 41 -4.11 -4.79 14.54
N PHE A 42 -3.25 -4.73 15.56
CA PHE A 42 -3.05 -3.54 16.38
C PHE A 42 -2.65 -2.32 15.52
N SER A 43 -1.66 -2.48 14.64
CA SER A 43 -1.17 -1.42 13.76
C SER A 43 -2.28 -0.87 12.86
N VAL A 44 -3.09 -1.74 12.24
CA VAL A 44 -4.20 -1.31 11.36
C VAL A 44 -5.22 -0.48 12.13
N HIS A 45 -5.59 -0.90 13.34
CA HIS A 45 -6.57 -0.17 14.14
C HIS A 45 -6.01 1.13 14.71
N VAL A 46 -4.75 1.17 15.15
CA VAL A 46 -4.08 2.42 15.55
C VAL A 46 -4.05 3.42 14.40
N GLN A 47 -3.68 3.00 13.20
CA GLN A 47 -3.67 3.87 12.02
C GLN A 47 -5.07 4.36 11.62
N THR A 48 -6.08 3.52 11.82
CA THR A 48 -7.49 3.89 11.56
C THR A 48 -7.97 4.94 12.57
N VAL A 49 -7.65 4.76 13.85
CA VAL A 49 -7.96 5.73 14.91
C VAL A 49 -7.22 7.05 14.64
N ALA A 50 -5.93 7.00 14.33
CA ALA A 50 -5.13 8.19 14.06
C ALA A 50 -5.69 9.01 12.89
N ARG A 51 -6.00 8.35 11.77
CA ARG A 51 -6.61 9.01 10.59
C ARG A 51 -7.98 9.59 10.92
N ALA A 52 -8.82 8.85 11.65
CA ALA A 52 -10.13 9.34 12.06
C ALA A 52 -10.03 10.57 12.97
N LEU A 53 -9.07 10.59 13.92
CA LEU A 53 -8.83 11.76 14.78
C LEU A 53 -8.41 12.99 13.98
N MET A 54 -7.65 12.84 12.89
CA MET A 54 -7.26 13.95 12.01
C MET A 54 -8.44 14.55 11.23
N THR A 55 -9.51 13.78 11.02
CA THR A 55 -10.72 14.25 10.30
C THR A 55 -11.74 14.95 11.19
N ILE A 56 -11.56 14.90 12.51
CA ILE A 56 -12.51 15.47 13.47
C ILE A 56 -12.30 16.99 13.56
N PRO A 57 -13.35 17.81 13.32
CA PRO A 57 -13.27 19.25 13.56
C PRO A 57 -12.97 19.56 15.04
N SER A 58 -12.08 20.51 15.30
CA SER A 58 -11.63 20.87 16.67
C SER A 58 -12.72 21.42 17.58
N GLU A 59 -13.87 21.78 17.03
CA GLU A 59 -14.99 22.43 17.73
C GLU A 59 -16.02 21.43 18.27
N VAL A 60 -15.89 20.14 17.92
CA VAL A 60 -16.87 19.11 18.27
C VAL A 60 -16.34 18.22 19.40
N ASP A 61 -17.18 17.96 20.41
CA ASP A 61 -16.84 17.05 21.51
C ASP A 61 -16.66 15.61 20.99
N VAL A 62 -15.51 15.02 21.29
CA VAL A 62 -15.12 13.67 20.89
C VAL A 62 -16.13 12.62 21.36
N PHE A 63 -16.74 12.81 22.53
CA PHE A 63 -17.73 11.87 23.06
C PHE A 63 -19.05 11.91 22.30
N SER A 64 -19.42 13.06 21.74
CA SER A 64 -20.62 13.20 20.89
C SER A 64 -20.44 12.50 19.53
N ILE A 65 -19.21 12.52 19.00
CA ILE A 65 -18.80 11.88 17.74
C ILE A 65 -18.83 10.35 17.85
N LEU A 66 -18.36 9.84 18.99
CA LEU A 66 -18.45 8.43 19.35
C LEU A 66 -19.89 7.94 19.58
N GLY A 67 -20.90 8.80 19.42
CA GLY A 67 -22.33 8.47 19.46
C GLY A 67 -23.01 8.42 18.08
N GLY A 68 -22.45 9.06 17.04
CA GLY A 68 -23.03 9.15 15.69
C GLY A 68 -22.70 7.99 14.71
N PRO A 69 -23.59 7.68 13.75
CA PRO A 69 -23.41 6.57 12.80
C PRO A 69 -22.22 6.77 11.84
N ALA A 70 -21.79 8.01 11.61
CA ALA A 70 -20.68 8.34 10.72
C ALA A 70 -19.31 7.78 11.19
N TYR A 71 -19.15 7.48 12.48
CA TYR A 71 -17.87 7.09 13.08
C TYR A 71 -17.86 5.66 13.63
N ILE A 72 -18.66 4.76 13.05
CA ILE A 72 -18.77 3.37 13.48
C ILE A 72 -17.40 2.64 13.43
N ASN A 73 -16.61 2.89 12.38
CA ASN A 73 -15.28 2.28 12.20
C ASN A 73 -14.27 2.76 13.26
N LEU A 74 -14.38 4.02 13.69
CA LEU A 74 -13.54 4.58 14.76
C LEU A 74 -13.81 3.85 16.08
N ARG A 75 -15.08 3.62 16.43
CA ARG A 75 -15.46 2.91 17.68
C ARG A 75 -14.96 1.48 17.71
N TYR A 76 -15.19 0.73 16.63
CA TYR A 76 -14.69 -0.63 16.54
C TYR A 76 -13.16 -0.67 16.62
N SER A 77 -12.47 0.25 15.96
CA SER A 77 -11.02 0.33 16.02
C SER A 77 -10.51 0.69 17.42
N LEU A 78 -11.18 1.58 18.15
CA LEU A 78 -10.88 1.89 19.55
C LEU A 78 -10.97 0.66 20.46
N ILE A 79 -12.00 -0.18 20.28
CA ILE A 79 -12.14 -1.44 21.02
C ILE A 79 -10.96 -2.37 20.71
N TRP A 80 -10.61 -2.51 19.43
CA TRP A 80 -9.48 -3.36 19.02
C TRP A 80 -8.12 -2.86 19.53
N VAL A 81 -7.90 -1.54 19.55
CA VAL A 81 -6.70 -0.93 20.15
C VAL A 81 -6.56 -1.30 21.63
N GLY A 82 -7.67 -1.42 22.36
CA GLY A 82 -7.65 -1.87 23.76
C GLY A 82 -7.50 -3.39 23.93
N ILE A 83 -8.23 -4.17 23.14
CA ILE A 83 -8.32 -5.62 23.34
C ILE A 83 -7.06 -6.37 22.86
N VAL A 84 -6.36 -5.88 21.84
CA VAL A 84 -5.18 -6.56 21.29
C VAL A 84 -4.01 -6.58 22.27
N PRO A 85 -3.61 -5.46 22.90
CA PRO A 85 -2.61 -5.49 23.97
C PRO A 85 -3.01 -6.42 25.12
N LEU A 86 -4.30 -6.45 25.47
CA LEU A 86 -4.81 -7.36 26.49
C LEU A 86 -4.62 -8.84 26.09
N PHE A 87 -4.93 -9.20 24.84
CA PHE A 87 -4.67 -10.54 24.30
C PHE A 87 -3.18 -10.90 24.29
N ILE A 88 -2.30 -9.96 23.97
CA ILE A 88 -0.85 -10.18 24.03
C ILE A 88 -0.42 -10.48 25.46
N ILE A 89 -0.88 -9.67 26.43
CA ILE A 89 -0.54 -9.84 27.86
C ILE A 89 -1.08 -11.17 28.40
N ILE A 90 -2.36 -11.47 28.15
CA ILE A 90 -2.98 -12.72 28.61
C ILE A 90 -2.32 -13.93 27.94
N GLY A 91 -2.09 -13.87 26.63
CA GLY A 91 -1.41 -14.93 25.89
C GLY A 91 0.01 -15.19 26.39
N PHE A 92 0.73 -14.13 26.78
CA PHE A 92 2.05 -14.22 27.38
C PHE A 92 2.01 -14.99 28.71
N PHE A 93 1.12 -14.61 29.63
CA PHE A 93 1.00 -15.27 30.93
C PHE A 93 0.47 -16.71 30.81
N LEU A 94 -0.50 -16.95 29.94
CA LEU A 94 -1.05 -18.29 29.69
C LEU A 94 0.04 -19.25 29.21
N THR A 95 0.81 -18.81 28.21
CA THR A 95 1.90 -19.62 27.66
C THR A 95 3.04 -19.78 28.67
N GLY A 96 3.36 -18.72 29.43
CA GLY A 96 4.36 -18.76 30.48
C GLY A 96 4.00 -19.71 31.62
N SER A 97 2.71 -19.87 31.92
CA SER A 97 2.23 -20.81 32.93
C SER A 97 2.42 -22.28 32.53
N ILE A 98 2.41 -22.60 31.23
CA ILE A 98 2.51 -23.98 30.73
C ILE A 98 3.97 -24.36 30.48
N TRP A 99 4.73 -23.48 29.82
CA TRP A 99 6.09 -23.81 29.34
C TRP A 99 7.20 -22.93 29.93
N GLY A 100 6.89 -22.13 30.95
CA GLY A 100 7.81 -21.16 31.57
C GLY A 100 8.02 -19.90 30.73
N ASN A 101 8.64 -18.87 31.32
CA ASN A 101 8.71 -17.53 30.72
C ASN A 101 9.66 -17.42 29.51
N ARG A 102 10.59 -18.37 29.32
CA ARG A 102 11.61 -18.27 28.27
C ARG A 102 11.02 -18.38 26.87
N LEU A 103 10.08 -19.30 26.65
CA LEU A 103 9.46 -19.53 25.35
C LEU A 103 8.55 -18.37 24.89
N PRO A 104 7.64 -17.83 25.74
CA PRO A 104 6.88 -16.62 25.44
C PRO A 104 7.76 -15.42 25.10
N VAL A 105 8.84 -15.19 25.85
CA VAL A 105 9.76 -14.06 25.57
C VAL A 105 10.44 -14.22 24.21
N GLN A 106 10.91 -15.43 23.88
CA GLN A 106 11.53 -15.69 22.57
C GLN A 106 10.51 -15.57 21.42
N GLY A 107 9.31 -16.11 21.59
CA GLY A 107 8.24 -16.01 20.60
C GLY A 107 7.79 -14.57 20.38
N ALA A 108 7.50 -13.85 21.46
CA ALA A 108 7.10 -12.44 21.39
C ALA A 108 8.20 -11.57 20.78
N GLY A 109 9.47 -11.80 21.17
CA GLY A 109 10.62 -11.11 20.60
C GLY A 109 10.78 -11.36 19.10
N LEU A 110 10.65 -12.62 18.65
CA LEU A 110 10.71 -12.97 17.22
C LEU A 110 9.55 -12.36 16.44
N GLY A 111 8.33 -12.40 16.98
CA GLY A 111 7.15 -11.79 16.34
C GLY A 111 7.26 -10.28 16.23
N PHE A 112 7.75 -9.61 17.28
CA PHE A 112 8.02 -8.18 17.28
C PHE A 112 9.13 -7.80 16.30
N PHE A 113 10.21 -8.58 16.25
CA PHE A 113 11.29 -8.38 15.29
C PHE A 113 10.80 -8.55 13.84
N ALA A 114 10.00 -9.57 13.56
CA ALA A 114 9.39 -9.78 12.24
C ALA A 114 8.47 -8.61 11.86
N PHE A 115 7.67 -8.10 12.81
CA PHE A 115 6.84 -6.92 12.61
C PHE A 115 7.68 -5.68 12.29
N MET A 116 8.78 -5.45 13.02
CA MET A 116 9.72 -4.37 12.72
C MET A 116 10.33 -4.51 11.33
N LEU A 117 10.77 -5.72 10.93
CA LEU A 117 11.31 -5.93 9.58
C LEU A 117 10.27 -5.61 8.51
N LEU A 118 9.03 -6.08 8.65
CA LEU A 118 7.96 -5.81 7.69
C LEU A 118 7.64 -4.32 7.58
N THR A 119 7.53 -3.63 8.72
CA THR A 119 7.23 -2.20 8.74
C THR A 119 8.39 -1.36 8.19
N ASN A 120 9.63 -1.70 8.49
CA ASN A 120 10.82 -1.01 7.96
C ASN A 120 11.06 -1.30 6.49
N LEU A 121 10.71 -2.50 6.00
CA LEU A 121 10.81 -2.82 4.58
C LEU A 121 9.87 -1.93 3.76
N GLY A 122 8.66 -1.67 4.27
CA GLY A 122 7.71 -0.75 3.62
C GLY A 122 8.24 0.69 3.51
N SER A 123 8.77 1.24 4.60
CA SER A 123 9.38 2.58 4.57
C SER A 123 10.68 2.63 3.76
N GLY A 124 11.48 1.57 3.83
CA GLY A 124 12.73 1.44 3.07
C GLY A 124 12.48 1.35 1.57
N TRP A 125 11.43 0.67 1.14
CA TRP A 125 11.01 0.63 -0.26
C TRP A 125 10.64 2.02 -0.77
N ASN A 126 9.79 2.75 -0.04
CA ASN A 126 9.41 4.11 -0.40
C ASN A 126 10.63 5.06 -0.48
N ALA A 127 11.63 4.87 0.38
CA ALA A 127 12.86 5.67 0.34
C ALA A 127 13.83 5.25 -0.79
N ALA A 128 13.85 3.98 -1.17
CA ALA A 128 14.76 3.44 -2.18
C ALA A 128 14.25 3.63 -3.61
N VAL A 129 12.93 3.74 -3.77
CA VAL A 129 12.28 3.89 -5.08
C VAL A 129 11.98 5.36 -5.34
N THR A 130 12.83 6.00 -6.14
CA THR A 130 12.79 7.44 -6.42
C THR A 130 11.50 7.90 -7.09
N PHE A 131 10.84 7.03 -7.86
CA PHE A 131 9.60 7.33 -8.59
C PHE A 131 8.45 6.44 -8.12
N ALA A 132 8.35 6.20 -6.81
CA ALA A 132 7.36 5.26 -6.24
C ALA A 132 5.90 5.60 -6.55
N ASP A 133 5.62 6.85 -6.94
CA ASP A 133 4.30 7.37 -7.32
C ASP A 133 4.12 7.55 -8.84
N ASP A 134 5.14 7.24 -9.64
CA ASP A 134 5.06 7.36 -11.10
C ASP A 134 4.27 6.17 -11.69
N PRO A 135 3.11 6.42 -12.32
CA PRO A 135 2.27 5.35 -12.88
C PRO A 135 2.93 4.57 -14.02
N ARG A 136 4.11 5.00 -14.50
CA ARG A 136 4.90 4.31 -15.52
C ARG A 136 5.85 3.26 -14.95
N GLU A 137 6.02 3.22 -13.63
CA GLU A 137 6.87 2.22 -12.99
C GLU A 137 6.23 0.83 -12.98
N PHE A 138 7.06 -0.21 -13.08
CA PHE A 138 6.59 -1.59 -13.24
C PHE A 138 5.71 -2.10 -12.08
N TRP A 139 5.86 -1.52 -10.88
CA TRP A 139 5.10 -1.88 -9.68
C TRP A 139 3.80 -1.09 -9.52
N HIS A 140 3.51 -0.10 -10.38
CA HIS A 140 2.20 0.54 -10.41
C HIS A 140 1.18 -0.36 -11.10
N VAL A 141 0.47 -1.16 -10.30
CA VAL A 141 -0.56 -2.09 -10.80
C VAL A 141 -1.90 -1.39 -11.05
N THR A 142 -2.10 -0.19 -10.50
CA THR A 142 -3.25 0.66 -10.82
C THR A 142 -3.05 1.26 -12.21
N ALA A 143 -3.98 0.94 -13.11
CA ALA A 143 -4.02 1.50 -14.45
C ALA A 143 -4.02 3.04 -14.40
N ALA A 144 -3.33 3.66 -15.36
CA ALA A 144 -3.47 5.06 -15.69
C ALA A 144 -4.94 5.51 -15.56
N ALA A 145 -5.17 6.66 -14.93
CA ALA A 145 -6.50 7.17 -14.62
C ALA A 145 -7.44 7.06 -15.85
N SER A 146 -8.69 6.63 -15.64
CA SER A 146 -9.69 6.40 -16.71
C SER A 146 -9.85 7.58 -17.68
N GLU A 147 -9.60 8.78 -17.19
CA GLU A 147 -9.62 10.06 -17.88
C GLU A 147 -8.58 10.12 -19.00
N VAL A 148 -7.39 9.57 -18.75
CA VAL A 148 -6.32 9.49 -19.77
C VAL A 148 -6.68 8.48 -20.86
N HIS A 149 -7.37 7.40 -20.50
CA HIS A 149 -7.90 6.46 -21.47
C HIS A 149 -8.96 7.11 -22.38
N TYR A 150 -9.92 7.85 -21.81
CA TYR A 150 -10.93 8.56 -22.59
C TYR A 150 -10.35 9.68 -23.46
N LEU A 151 -9.32 10.38 -22.98
CA LEU A 151 -8.58 11.35 -23.79
C LEU A 151 -7.97 10.67 -25.01
N ARG A 152 -7.33 9.51 -24.82
CA ARG A 152 -6.73 8.76 -25.92
C ARG A 152 -7.77 8.25 -26.91
N GLU A 153 -8.89 7.73 -26.43
CA GLU A 153 -10.01 7.29 -27.28
C GLU A 153 -10.57 8.46 -28.11
N THR A 154 -10.76 9.62 -27.48
CA THR A 154 -11.22 10.84 -28.17
C THR A 154 -10.24 11.28 -29.26
N LEU A 155 -8.94 11.29 -28.96
CA LEU A 155 -7.93 11.61 -29.97
C LEU A 155 -7.89 10.58 -31.10
N HIS A 156 -8.12 9.31 -30.79
CA HIS A 156 -8.22 8.26 -31.80
C HIS A 156 -9.41 8.49 -32.74
N ASP A 157 -10.58 8.80 -32.21
CA ASP A 157 -11.77 9.12 -33.00
C ASP A 157 -11.55 10.36 -33.88
N LEU A 158 -10.87 11.39 -33.34
CA LEU A 158 -10.48 12.56 -34.11
C LEU A 158 -9.51 12.20 -35.24
N THR A 159 -8.55 11.30 -35.03
CA THR A 159 -7.65 10.86 -36.12
C THR A 159 -8.41 10.09 -37.19
N MET A 160 -9.41 9.30 -36.82
CA MET A 160 -10.24 8.59 -37.79
C MET A 160 -11.03 9.57 -38.66
N ARG A 161 -11.50 10.67 -38.09
CA ARG A 161 -12.27 11.69 -38.80
C ARG A 161 -11.43 12.63 -39.65
N ASP A 162 -10.30 13.11 -39.13
CA ASP A 162 -9.48 14.16 -39.76
C ASP A 162 -8.46 13.60 -40.76
N SER A 163 -7.85 12.46 -40.40
CA SER A 163 -6.69 11.92 -41.08
C SER A 163 -6.85 10.44 -41.43
N PHE A 164 -8.08 9.94 -41.52
CA PHE A 164 -8.40 8.54 -41.88
C PHE A 164 -7.61 7.50 -41.06
N GLY A 165 -7.34 7.81 -39.78
CA GLY A 165 -6.64 6.94 -38.85
C GLY A 165 -5.12 7.12 -38.81
N PHE A 166 -4.53 8.01 -39.62
CA PHE A 166 -3.13 8.38 -39.46
C PHE A 166 -2.96 9.30 -38.25
N LYS A 167 -2.04 8.98 -37.33
CA LYS A 167 -1.80 9.73 -36.08
C LYS A 167 -1.01 11.03 -36.31
N ASN A 168 -1.54 11.91 -37.16
CA ASN A 168 -0.92 13.16 -37.62
C ASN A 168 -1.68 14.41 -37.14
N LEU A 169 -2.57 14.27 -36.16
CA LEU A 169 -3.27 15.41 -35.56
C LEU A 169 -2.25 16.39 -34.93
N PRO A 170 -2.37 17.69 -35.20
CA PRO A 170 -1.58 18.70 -34.51
C PRO A 170 -2.10 18.86 -33.08
N ILE A 171 -1.31 18.43 -32.11
CA ILE A 171 -1.64 18.51 -30.68
C ILE A 171 -0.62 19.43 -30.01
N THR A 172 -1.09 20.45 -29.32
CA THR A 172 -0.23 21.35 -28.53
C THR A 172 -0.51 21.16 -27.04
N ILE A 173 0.56 21.01 -26.26
CA ILE A 173 0.49 20.75 -24.82
C ILE A 173 1.20 21.89 -24.12
N LEU A 174 0.49 22.53 -23.19
CA LEU A 174 1.08 23.47 -22.26
C LEU A 174 1.77 22.67 -21.14
N VAL A 175 3.09 22.70 -21.13
CA VAL A 175 3.91 22.04 -20.10
C VAL A 175 3.95 22.93 -18.87
N ASP A 176 3.70 22.33 -17.72
CA ASP A 176 3.79 22.95 -16.42
C ASP A 176 4.57 21.99 -15.52
N ASP A 177 5.71 22.43 -15.00
CA ASP A 177 6.63 21.60 -14.21
C ASP A 177 5.91 20.95 -12.99
N ASP A 178 4.84 21.57 -12.49
CA ASP A 178 4.08 21.08 -11.34
C ASP A 178 2.95 20.10 -11.70
N VAL A 179 2.38 20.17 -12.92
CA VAL A 179 1.15 19.42 -13.28
C VAL A 179 1.32 18.55 -14.53
N ILE A 180 1.91 19.08 -15.60
CA ILE A 180 2.11 18.37 -16.86
C ILE A 180 3.61 18.31 -17.14
N GLN A 181 4.24 17.24 -16.63
CA GLN A 181 5.67 17.04 -16.78
C GLN A 181 6.04 16.55 -18.19
N PRO A 182 7.22 16.94 -18.72
CA PRO A 182 7.73 16.47 -20.02
C PRO A 182 7.88 14.95 -20.09
N ASP A 183 8.17 14.32 -18.96
CA ASP A 183 8.19 12.87 -18.83
C ASP A 183 6.95 12.44 -18.07
N GLY A 184 5.75 12.89 -18.46
CA GLY A 184 4.50 12.51 -17.79
C GLY A 184 3.81 11.31 -18.43
N LEU A 185 2.82 10.74 -17.73
CA LEU A 185 1.89 9.74 -18.28
C LEU A 185 1.22 10.23 -19.58
N LEU A 186 0.81 11.51 -19.62
CA LEU A 186 0.21 12.13 -20.80
C LEU A 186 1.16 12.09 -22.02
N MET A 187 2.44 12.40 -21.80
CA MET A 187 3.46 12.40 -22.86
C MET A 187 3.68 11.00 -23.43
N TRP A 188 3.67 10.00 -22.55
CA TRP A 188 3.80 8.59 -22.94
C TRP A 188 2.63 8.10 -23.79
N GLU A 189 1.40 8.45 -23.43
CA GLU A 189 0.22 8.11 -24.22
C GLU A 189 0.20 8.83 -25.57
N LEU A 190 0.71 10.06 -25.62
CA LEU A 190 0.76 10.87 -26.84
C LEU A 190 1.97 10.60 -27.74
N ARG A 191 2.90 9.72 -27.32
CA ARG A 191 4.12 9.39 -28.09
C ARG A 191 3.84 8.86 -29.50
N GLU A 192 2.65 8.30 -29.72
CA GLU A 192 2.24 7.71 -30.98
C GLU A 192 1.77 8.73 -32.02
N PHE A 193 1.57 9.98 -31.60
CA PHE A 193 1.21 11.09 -32.48
C PHE A 193 2.49 11.76 -33.01
N SER A 194 2.56 11.93 -34.33
CA SER A 194 3.76 12.44 -35.00
C SER A 194 3.92 13.96 -34.90
N ARG A 195 2.86 14.69 -34.51
CA ARG A 195 2.80 16.16 -34.52
C ARG A 195 2.37 16.73 -33.16
N VAL A 196 3.09 16.35 -32.12
CA VAL A 196 2.93 16.92 -30.77
C VAL A 196 3.92 18.05 -30.57
N LYS A 197 3.43 19.21 -30.12
CA LYS A 197 4.24 20.38 -29.74
C LYS A 197 4.12 20.65 -28.25
N TYR A 198 5.26 20.91 -27.62
CA TYR A 198 5.36 21.26 -26.21
C TYR A 198 5.68 22.73 -26.09
N VAL A 199 4.87 23.43 -25.31
CA VAL A 199 4.91 24.87 -25.22
C VAL A 199 4.81 25.26 -23.75
N SER A 200 5.56 26.26 -23.31
CA SER A 200 5.56 26.75 -21.94
C SER A 200 4.79 28.08 -21.77
N ASP A 201 4.47 28.76 -22.87
CA ASP A 201 3.75 30.04 -22.86
C ASP A 201 2.42 29.94 -23.62
N ILE A 202 1.32 30.26 -22.94
CA ILE A 202 -0.03 30.21 -23.51
C ILE A 202 -0.24 31.19 -24.66
N GLY A 203 0.49 32.31 -24.67
CA GLY A 203 0.42 33.31 -25.73
C GLY A 203 0.72 32.72 -27.11
N SER A 204 1.58 31.70 -27.14
CA SER A 204 1.98 31.01 -28.36
C SER A 204 1.08 29.85 -28.78
N VAL A 205 0.09 29.49 -27.96
CA VAL A 205 -0.86 28.38 -28.21
C VAL A 205 -2.18 28.89 -28.83
N ARG A 206 -2.37 30.21 -28.89
CA ARG A 206 -3.60 30.84 -29.37
C ARG A 206 -3.81 30.59 -30.87
N GLY A 207 -4.81 29.77 -31.20
CA GLY A 207 -5.16 29.43 -32.58
C GLY A 207 -4.81 28.00 -32.99
N ASP A 208 -4.19 27.22 -32.10
CA ASP A 208 -3.98 25.79 -32.32
C ASP A 208 -5.30 25.01 -32.20
N GLN A 209 -5.39 23.90 -32.93
CA GLN A 209 -6.63 23.15 -33.09
C GLN A 209 -6.99 22.29 -31.87
N ILE A 210 -6.00 21.61 -31.29
CA ILE A 210 -6.15 20.76 -30.12
C ILE A 210 -5.12 21.20 -29.09
N ILE A 211 -5.61 21.65 -27.94
CA ILE A 211 -4.78 22.20 -26.86
C ILE A 211 -5.09 21.43 -25.58
N ILE A 212 -4.06 20.95 -24.89
CA ILE A 212 -4.17 20.32 -23.57
C ILE A 212 -3.60 21.28 -22.53
N LEU A 213 -4.43 21.62 -21.54
CA LEU A 213 -4.12 22.60 -20.49
C LEU A 213 -4.26 21.96 -19.09
N PRO A 214 -3.48 22.41 -18.10
CA PRO A 214 -3.66 22.00 -16.71
C PRO A 214 -4.98 22.55 -16.14
N ALA A 215 -5.70 21.74 -15.36
CA ALA A 215 -7.04 22.07 -14.85
C ALA A 215 -7.08 23.27 -13.89
N ASN A 216 -5.95 23.60 -13.26
CA ASN A 216 -5.82 24.72 -12.32
C ASN A 216 -5.38 26.03 -13.00
N PHE A 217 -5.34 26.04 -14.34
CA PHE A 217 -4.97 27.24 -15.08
C PHE A 217 -6.04 28.33 -14.89
N THR A 218 -5.63 29.46 -14.33
CA THR A 218 -6.41 30.70 -14.29
C THR A 218 -5.81 31.65 -15.31
N GLU A 219 -6.64 32.17 -16.24
CA GLU A 219 -6.21 33.26 -17.11
C GLU A 219 -5.73 34.43 -16.23
N PRO A 220 -4.58 35.06 -16.53
CA PRO A 220 -4.20 36.32 -15.92
C PRO A 220 -5.16 37.46 -16.31
#